data_AF-D7F1I2-F1
#
_entry.id   AF-D7F1I2-F1
#
_cell.length_a   1.000
_cell.length_b   1.000
_cell.length_c   1.000
_cell.angle_alpha   90.00
_cell.angle_beta   90.00
_cell.angle_gamma   90.00
#
_symmetry.space_group_name_H-M   'P 1'
#
loop_
_entity.id
_entity.type
_entity.pdbx_description
1 polymer ?
#
loop_
_entity_poly.entity_id
_entity_poly.type
_entity_poly.pdbx_seq_one_letter_code
_entity_poly.pdbx_strand_id
1 'polypeptide(L)'
;HVDNLGDDDAKNGKFFDHVKHGEDSNMKVFLGLMQQHFDHSLEYLLTGKQYGSQFVQRPGMAKYLDEVISRQWEEGMDALKKFLQRGGRLSDEDFKSYFNVQGNPQLTGDGSDEVSTTYVDTLKKVLVDSKKRMKTMNHLRHLASQIRRNGGDAEIAHFFDDKLEKEAEITRELAGHVNNLEEMKDSGIALKMFDSHI
;
A
#
# COMPACT_ATOMS: atom_id res chain seq x y z
N HIS A 1 37.82 -27.62 1.48
CA HIS A 1 37.56 -26.24 1.05
C HIS A 1 36.06 -26.08 1.16
N VAL A 2 35.59 -25.35 2.18
CA VAL A 2 34.15 -25.18 2.42
C VAL A 2 33.73 -24.00 1.56
N ASP A 3 33.06 -24.29 0.45
CA ASP A 3 32.64 -23.28 -0.50
C ASP A 3 31.60 -22.36 0.14
N ASN A 4 31.99 -21.11 0.25
CA ASN A 4 31.25 -19.99 0.82
C ASN A 4 30.20 -19.49 -0.21
N LEU A 5 29.29 -20.37 -0.64
CA LEU A 5 28.30 -20.09 -1.70
C LEU A 5 26.97 -19.51 -1.19
N GLY A 6 26.85 -19.22 0.11
CA GLY A 6 25.57 -18.84 0.71
C GLY A 6 25.23 -17.34 0.70
N ASP A 7 26.23 -16.44 0.72
CA ASP A 7 25.99 -15.04 1.08
C ASP A 7 26.07 -14.05 -0.10
N ASP A 8 26.81 -14.38 -1.16
CA ASP A 8 26.91 -13.51 -2.35
C ASP A 8 25.72 -13.69 -3.31
N ASP A 9 25.17 -14.89 -3.43
CA ASP A 9 24.03 -15.15 -4.31
C ASP A 9 22.74 -14.50 -3.81
N ALA A 10 22.63 -14.32 -2.50
CA ALA A 10 21.54 -13.61 -1.87
C ALA A 10 21.63 -12.09 -2.07
N LYS A 11 22.75 -11.48 -2.47
CA LYS A 11 22.87 -10.01 -2.58
C LYS A 11 22.75 -9.47 -4.01
N ASN A 12 22.80 -10.33 -5.02
CA ASN A 12 23.10 -9.95 -6.40
C ASN A 12 21.89 -9.78 -7.34
N GLY A 13 20.82 -9.08 -6.96
CA GLY A 13 19.76 -8.64 -7.90
C GLY A 13 18.94 -9.72 -8.64
N LYS A 14 19.29 -11.00 -8.49
CA LYS A 14 18.70 -12.16 -9.21
C LYS A 14 17.19 -12.26 -9.05
N PHE A 15 16.63 -11.76 -7.95
CA PHE A 15 15.18 -11.71 -7.75
C PHE A 15 14.53 -10.75 -8.75
N PHE A 16 15.09 -9.56 -8.97
CA PHE A 16 14.51 -8.54 -9.85
C PHE A 16 14.71 -8.86 -11.34
N ASP A 17 15.81 -9.51 -11.69
CA ASP A 17 16.11 -9.94 -13.06
C ASP A 17 15.21 -11.09 -13.54
N HIS A 18 14.45 -11.69 -12.63
CA HIS A 18 13.60 -12.80 -13.00
C HIS A 18 12.34 -12.37 -13.76
N VAL A 19 12.14 -13.02 -14.91
CA VAL A 19 10.93 -12.96 -15.72
C VAL A 19 10.39 -14.36 -15.91
N LYS A 20 9.16 -14.62 -15.51
CA LYS A 20 8.44 -15.84 -15.88
C LYS A 20 7.79 -15.65 -17.25
N HIS A 21 7.79 -16.68 -18.08
CA HIS A 21 7.31 -16.57 -19.47
C HIS A 21 5.86 -16.04 -19.52
N GLY A 22 5.65 -14.87 -20.13
CA GLY A 22 4.35 -14.22 -20.26
C GLY A 22 3.90 -13.39 -19.04
N GLU A 23 4.76 -13.19 -18.04
CA GLU A 23 4.51 -12.35 -16.86
C GLU A 23 5.47 -11.15 -16.85
N ASP A 24 5.09 -10.08 -16.13
CA ASP A 24 5.99 -8.97 -15.85
C ASP A 24 7.22 -9.43 -15.04
N SER A 25 8.34 -8.71 -15.18
CA SER A 25 9.50 -8.98 -14.33
C SER A 25 9.14 -8.75 -12.86
N ASN A 26 9.78 -9.50 -11.97
CA ASN A 26 9.64 -9.28 -10.53
C ASN A 26 9.96 -7.81 -10.16
N MET A 27 10.91 -7.20 -10.86
CA MET A 27 11.23 -5.78 -10.74
C MET A 27 10.02 -4.88 -11.00
N LYS A 28 9.30 -5.09 -12.11
CA LYS A 28 8.13 -4.29 -12.47
C LYS A 28 7.01 -4.42 -11.45
N VAL A 29 6.75 -5.64 -10.96
CA VAL A 29 5.74 -5.87 -9.93
C VAL A 29 6.15 -5.21 -8.61
N PHE A 30 7.42 -5.29 -8.23
CA PHE A 30 7.95 -4.67 -7.01
C PHE A 30 7.91 -3.14 -7.09
N LEU A 31 8.39 -2.55 -8.19
CA LEU A 31 8.34 -1.10 -8.41
C LEU A 31 6.91 -0.59 -8.55
N GLY A 32 5.99 -1.41 -9.09
CA GLY A 32 4.56 -1.14 -9.10
C GLY A 32 3.96 -1.06 -7.70
N LEU A 33 4.37 -1.96 -6.78
CA LEU A 33 3.96 -1.89 -5.38
C LEU A 33 4.49 -0.62 -4.69
N MET A 34 5.75 -0.27 -4.93
CA MET A 34 6.35 0.97 -4.44
C MET A 34 5.57 2.20 -4.93
N GLN A 35 5.29 2.26 -6.23
CA GLN A 35 4.49 3.34 -6.83
C GLN A 35 3.09 3.41 -6.21
N GLN A 36 2.42 2.27 -6.03
CA GLN A 36 1.10 2.21 -5.40
C GLN A 36 1.10 2.82 -3.98
N HIS A 37 2.14 2.59 -3.19
CA HIS A 37 2.26 3.22 -1.88
C HIS A 37 2.33 4.75 -1.99
N PHE A 38 3.16 5.29 -2.89
CA PHE A 38 3.25 6.73 -3.10
C PHE A 38 1.96 7.33 -3.68
N ASP A 39 1.34 6.68 -4.67
CA ASP A 39 0.09 7.12 -5.29
C ASP A 39 -1.02 7.23 -4.26
N HIS A 40 -1.20 6.18 -3.43
CA HIS A 40 -2.20 6.20 -2.35
C HIS A 40 -1.88 7.27 -1.29
N SER A 41 -0.61 7.51 -0.98
CA SER A 41 -0.23 8.58 -0.04
C SER A 41 -0.67 9.96 -0.55
N LEU A 42 -0.50 10.26 -1.83
CA LEU A 42 -0.94 11.52 -2.44
C LEU A 42 -2.46 11.58 -2.59
N GLU A 43 -3.09 10.47 -2.99
CA GLU A 43 -4.55 10.41 -3.11
C GLU A 43 -5.24 10.67 -1.77
N TYR A 44 -4.79 10.01 -0.71
CA TYR A 44 -5.39 10.18 0.61
C TYR A 44 -5.04 11.53 1.22
N LEU A 45 -3.90 12.15 0.86
CA LEU A 45 -3.57 13.52 1.25
C LEU A 45 -4.63 14.50 0.80
N LEU A 46 -4.99 14.48 -0.48
CA LEU A 46 -6.00 15.38 -1.03
C LEU A 46 -7.37 15.09 -0.40
N THR A 47 -7.71 13.82 -0.24
CA THR A 47 -8.95 13.37 0.39
C THR A 47 -9.05 13.83 1.85
N GLY A 48 -7.97 13.70 2.63
CA GLY A 48 -7.89 14.10 4.03
C GLY A 48 -8.02 15.61 4.22
N LYS A 49 -7.40 16.42 3.34
CA LYS A 49 -7.58 17.89 3.37
C LYS A 49 -9.02 18.31 3.09
N GLN A 50 -9.74 17.57 2.25
CA GLN A 50 -11.15 17.84 2.03
C GLN A 50 -12.00 17.53 3.27
N TYR A 51 -11.78 16.40 3.95
CA TYR A 51 -12.50 16.07 5.20
C TYR A 51 -12.23 17.07 6.34
N GLY A 52 -11.00 17.56 6.44
CA GLY A 52 -10.61 18.58 7.42
C GLY A 52 -11.08 20.00 7.06
N SER A 53 -11.65 20.20 5.87
CA SER A 53 -12.13 21.52 5.45
C SER A 53 -13.37 21.95 6.25
N GLN A 54 -13.57 23.28 6.33
CA GLN A 54 -14.73 23.89 6.96
C GLN A 54 -16.08 23.48 6.33
N PHE A 55 -16.07 22.89 5.14
CA PHE A 55 -17.26 22.46 4.42
C PHE A 55 -17.70 21.04 4.79
N VAL A 56 -16.74 20.14 5.08
CA VAL A 56 -17.05 18.73 5.41
C VAL A 56 -17.01 18.47 6.91
N GLN A 57 -16.11 19.13 7.65
CA GLN A 57 -16.02 19.10 9.11
C GLN A 57 -16.01 17.67 9.71
N ARG A 58 -15.13 16.82 9.18
CA ARG A 58 -14.87 15.45 9.69
C ARG A 58 -13.41 15.33 10.13
N PRO A 59 -13.03 15.96 11.26
CA PRO A 59 -11.66 15.98 11.74
C PRO A 59 -11.14 14.57 12.10
N GLY A 60 -12.02 13.65 12.50
CA GLY A 60 -11.65 12.25 12.72
C GLY A 60 -11.14 11.59 11.47
N MET A 61 -11.95 11.62 10.41
CA MET A 61 -11.55 11.07 9.12
C MET A 61 -10.29 11.72 8.57
N ALA A 62 -10.16 13.03 8.73
CA ALA A 62 -8.96 13.76 8.30
C ALA A 62 -7.71 13.24 9.03
N LYS A 63 -7.80 13.07 10.35
CA LYS A 63 -6.72 12.52 11.17
C LYS A 63 -6.41 11.07 10.81
N TYR A 64 -7.43 10.23 10.66
CA TYR A 64 -7.27 8.84 10.23
C TYR A 64 -6.53 8.75 8.89
N LEU A 65 -6.95 9.56 7.92
CA LEU A 65 -6.27 9.62 6.61
C LEU A 65 -4.85 10.16 6.72
N ASP A 66 -4.55 11.14 7.59
CA ASP A 66 -3.18 11.58 7.89
C ASP A 66 -2.30 10.40 8.36
N GLU A 67 -2.80 9.52 9.21
CA GLU A 67 -2.10 8.30 9.62
C GLU A 67 -1.92 7.30 8.46
N VAL A 68 -2.94 7.14 7.61
CA VAL A 68 -2.85 6.31 6.39
C VAL A 68 -1.78 6.88 5.44
N ILE A 69 -1.75 8.20 5.22
CA ILE A 69 -0.78 8.89 4.35
C ILE A 69 0.64 8.65 4.84
N SER A 70 0.90 8.94 6.12
CA SER A 70 2.23 8.73 6.71
C SER A 70 2.66 7.28 6.56
N ARG A 71 1.78 6.33 6.85
CA ARG A 71 2.08 4.90 6.68
C ARG A 71 2.39 4.53 5.23
N GLN A 72 1.56 4.96 4.28
CA GLN A 72 1.80 4.65 2.85
C GLN A 72 3.11 5.27 2.36
N TRP A 73 3.43 6.48 2.80
CA TRP A 73 4.71 7.12 2.46
C TRP A 73 5.90 6.31 2.97
N GLU A 74 5.89 5.93 4.26
CA GLU A 74 6.95 5.11 4.86
C GLU A 74 7.08 3.75 4.19
N GLU A 75 5.97 3.09 3.85
CA GLU A 75 5.99 1.82 3.12
C GLU A 75 6.58 1.94 1.71
N GLY A 76 6.27 3.03 1.00
CA GLY A 76 6.90 3.35 -0.29
C GLY A 76 8.41 3.58 -0.16
N MET A 77 8.83 4.28 0.89
CA MET A 77 10.25 4.51 1.19
C MET A 77 10.99 3.23 1.57
N ASP A 78 10.37 2.35 2.35
CA ASP A 78 10.93 1.04 2.71
C ASP A 78 11.08 0.15 1.47
N ALA A 79 10.09 0.15 0.57
CA ALA A 79 10.19 -0.57 -0.70
C ALA A 79 11.35 -0.02 -1.55
N LEU A 80 11.45 1.31 -1.70
CA LEU A 80 12.56 1.95 -2.42
C LEU A 80 13.92 1.58 -1.81
N LYS A 81 14.05 1.66 -0.49
CA LYS A 81 15.26 1.28 0.23
C LYS A 81 15.62 -0.18 -0.04
N LYS A 82 14.65 -1.09 0.03
CA LYS A 82 14.86 -2.51 -0.25
C LYS A 82 15.27 -2.75 -1.71
N PHE A 83 14.66 -2.05 -2.67
CA PHE A 83 15.07 -2.11 -4.07
C PHE A 83 16.55 -1.73 -4.26
N LEU A 84 16.98 -0.61 -3.66
CA LEU A 84 18.36 -0.14 -3.74
C LEU A 84 19.35 -1.08 -3.03
N GLN A 85 18.98 -1.62 -1.86
CA GLN A 85 19.80 -2.59 -1.12
C GLN A 85 20.10 -3.86 -1.92
N ARG A 86 19.22 -4.21 -2.86
CA ARG A 86 19.31 -5.42 -3.67
C ARG A 86 19.89 -5.18 -5.07
N GLY A 87 20.51 -4.02 -5.28
CA GLY A 87 21.24 -3.69 -6.50
C GLY A 87 20.39 -3.05 -7.60
N GLY A 88 19.12 -2.72 -7.32
CA GLY A 88 18.29 -1.93 -8.23
C GLY A 88 18.90 -0.55 -8.48
N ARG A 89 18.82 -0.06 -9.72
CA ARG A 89 19.49 1.20 -10.10
C ARG A 89 18.47 2.26 -10.49
N LEU A 90 18.69 3.48 -10.01
CA LEU A 90 17.87 4.65 -10.39
C LEU A 90 18.01 5.01 -11.89
N SER A 91 19.08 4.52 -12.53
CA SER A 91 19.32 4.67 -13.96
C SER A 91 18.46 3.75 -14.82
N ASP A 92 17.82 2.73 -14.24
CA ASP A 92 17.00 1.78 -14.98
C ASP A 92 15.80 2.53 -15.59
N GLU A 93 15.58 2.35 -16.89
CA GLU A 93 14.51 3.06 -17.61
C GLU A 93 13.13 2.77 -16.98
N ASP A 94 12.93 1.53 -16.53
CA ASP A 94 11.75 1.11 -15.81
C ASP A 94 11.56 1.94 -14.52
N PHE A 95 12.61 2.16 -13.72
CA PHE A 95 12.53 2.89 -12.44
C PHE A 95 11.89 4.28 -12.58
N LYS A 96 12.32 5.05 -13.59
CA LYS A 96 11.81 6.42 -13.81
C LYS A 96 10.31 6.45 -14.06
N SER A 97 9.78 5.45 -14.75
CA SER A 97 8.35 5.36 -15.05
C SER A 97 7.50 5.13 -13.79
N TYR A 98 8.01 4.36 -12.82
CA TYR A 98 7.36 4.07 -11.55
C TYR A 98 7.50 5.21 -10.53
N PHE A 99 8.37 6.19 -10.77
CA PHE A 99 8.48 7.39 -9.94
C PHE A 99 7.59 8.55 -10.41
N ASN A 100 6.79 8.33 -11.47
CA ASN A 100 5.74 9.25 -11.87
C ASN A 100 4.51 9.04 -10.95
N VAL A 101 4.64 9.50 -9.71
CA VAL A 101 3.61 9.34 -8.67
C VAL A 101 2.43 10.25 -8.99
N GLN A 102 1.22 9.69 -8.97
CA GLN A 102 -0.03 10.40 -9.26
C GLN A 102 -1.05 10.17 -8.14
N GLY A 103 -1.69 11.25 -7.69
CA GLY A 103 -2.89 11.17 -6.85
C GLY A 103 -4.14 11.29 -7.71
N ASN A 104 -5.09 10.36 -7.58
CA ASN A 104 -6.39 10.41 -8.25
C ASN A 104 -7.52 10.62 -7.23
N PRO A 105 -7.63 11.83 -6.64
CA PRO A 105 -8.65 12.09 -5.62
C PRO A 105 -10.05 11.89 -6.21
N GLN A 106 -10.91 11.12 -5.53
CA GLN A 106 -12.23 10.76 -6.05
C GLN A 106 -13.37 11.68 -5.60
N LEU A 107 -13.10 12.71 -4.81
CA LEU A 107 -14.15 13.56 -4.28
C LEU A 107 -14.41 14.77 -5.19
N THR A 108 -15.45 14.68 -6.01
CA THR A 108 -16.07 15.84 -6.65
C THR A 108 -16.99 16.51 -5.63
N GLY A 109 -16.51 17.55 -4.95
CA GLY A 109 -17.29 18.25 -3.95
C GLY A 109 -18.44 19.05 -4.56
N ASP A 110 -19.66 18.53 -4.49
CA ASP A 110 -20.91 19.32 -4.62
C ASP A 110 -21.81 19.22 -3.37
N GLY A 111 -21.23 18.85 -2.23
CA GLY A 111 -21.55 19.42 -0.92
C GLY A 111 -23.01 19.46 -0.43
N SER A 112 -23.94 18.61 -0.86
CA SER A 112 -25.32 18.73 -0.32
C SER A 112 -26.06 17.50 0.20
N ASP A 113 -25.84 16.24 -0.20
CA ASP A 113 -26.69 15.16 0.36
C ASP A 113 -26.03 13.78 0.60
N GLU A 114 -24.77 13.54 0.21
CA GLU A 114 -24.15 12.19 0.28
C GLU A 114 -22.89 12.09 1.18
N VAL A 115 -22.74 12.96 2.18
CA VAL A 115 -21.54 12.95 3.05
C VAL A 115 -21.36 11.62 3.80
N SER A 116 -22.44 10.96 4.23
CA SER A 116 -22.37 9.64 4.89
C SER A 116 -21.95 8.52 3.93
N THR A 117 -22.54 8.51 2.72
CA THR A 117 -22.17 7.59 1.63
C THR A 117 -20.71 7.77 1.23
N THR A 118 -20.28 9.02 1.06
CA THR A 118 -18.89 9.40 0.75
C THR A 118 -17.90 8.92 1.82
N TYR A 119 -18.28 9.00 3.09
CA TYR A 119 -17.45 8.55 4.23
C TYR A 119 -17.25 7.02 4.19
N VAL A 120 -18.35 6.28 4.02
CA VAL A 120 -18.32 4.81 3.86
C VAL A 120 -17.50 4.42 2.64
N ASP A 121 -17.70 5.10 1.51
CA ASP A 121 -17.01 4.79 0.26
C ASP A 121 -15.51 5.05 0.35
N THR A 122 -15.09 6.07 1.11
CA THR A 122 -13.67 6.32 1.35
C THR A 122 -13.05 5.18 2.15
N LEU A 123 -13.66 4.73 3.25
CA LEU A 123 -13.12 3.60 4.03
C LEU A 123 -13.14 2.29 3.24
N LYS A 124 -14.19 2.05 2.45
CA LYS A 124 -14.25 0.91 1.51
C LYS A 124 -13.11 0.96 0.50
N LYS A 125 -12.81 2.15 -0.04
CA LYS A 125 -11.69 2.33 -0.96
C LYS A 125 -10.36 1.99 -0.29
N VAL A 126 -10.08 2.56 0.89
CA VAL A 126 -8.85 2.26 1.64
C VAL A 126 -8.74 0.75 1.93
N LEU A 127 -9.85 0.08 2.27
CA LEU A 127 -9.91 -1.37 2.46
C LEU A 127 -9.62 -2.16 1.17
N VAL A 128 -10.21 -1.76 0.05
CA VAL A 128 -9.98 -2.39 -1.26
C VAL A 128 -8.52 -2.24 -1.68
N ASP A 129 -7.95 -1.05 -1.50
CA ASP A 129 -6.56 -0.77 -1.85
C ASP A 129 -5.60 -1.57 -0.94
N SER A 130 -5.92 -1.71 0.35
CA SER A 130 -5.18 -2.58 1.28
C SER A 130 -5.19 -4.05 0.85
N LYS A 131 -6.37 -4.59 0.49
CA LYS A 131 -6.49 -5.96 -0.03
C LYS A 131 -5.70 -6.17 -1.33
N LYS A 132 -5.69 -5.17 -2.24
CA LYS A 132 -4.88 -5.22 -3.46
C LYS A 132 -3.39 -5.29 -3.13
N ARG A 133 -2.90 -4.43 -2.22
CA ARG A 133 -1.50 -4.47 -1.76
C ARG A 133 -1.14 -5.81 -1.13
N MET A 134 -1.97 -6.35 -0.25
CA MET A 134 -1.77 -7.69 0.33
C MET A 134 -1.64 -8.78 -0.74
N LYS A 135 -2.46 -8.71 -1.80
CA LYS A 135 -2.39 -9.67 -2.92
C LYS A 135 -1.06 -9.54 -3.67
N THR A 136 -0.62 -8.31 -3.96
CA THR A 136 0.67 -8.04 -4.61
C THR A 136 1.85 -8.50 -3.75
N MET A 137 1.83 -8.19 -2.45
CA MET A 137 2.88 -8.61 -1.50
C MET A 137 2.94 -10.14 -1.37
N ASN A 138 1.80 -10.83 -1.26
CA ASN A 138 1.74 -12.29 -1.24
C ASN A 138 2.31 -12.90 -2.53
N HIS A 139 2.03 -12.27 -3.68
CA HIS A 139 2.58 -12.72 -4.96
C HIS A 139 4.11 -12.57 -5.00
N LEU A 140 4.65 -11.41 -4.62
CA LEU A 140 6.10 -11.17 -4.56
C LEU A 140 6.79 -12.10 -3.54
N ARG A 141 6.18 -12.30 -2.37
CA ARG A 141 6.62 -13.26 -1.35
C ARG A 141 6.65 -14.69 -1.88
N HIS A 142 5.62 -15.10 -2.62
CA HIS A 142 5.59 -16.43 -3.24
C HIS A 142 6.71 -16.59 -4.28
N LEU A 143 6.92 -15.58 -5.13
CA LEU A 143 8.00 -15.59 -6.12
C LEU A 143 9.39 -15.65 -5.45
N ALA A 144 9.56 -14.95 -4.33
CA ALA A 144 10.80 -14.96 -3.55
C ALA A 144 11.04 -16.30 -2.86
N SER A 145 10.01 -16.96 -2.32
CA SER A 145 10.13 -18.23 -1.58
C SER A 145 10.23 -19.48 -2.48
N GLN A 146 10.04 -19.35 -3.80
CA GLN A 146 10.16 -20.48 -4.72
C GLN A 146 11.60 -21.05 -4.72
N ILE A 147 11.73 -22.32 -4.33
CA ILE A 147 12.99 -23.07 -4.43
C ILE A 147 13.31 -23.29 -5.91
N ARG A 148 14.33 -22.59 -6.40
CA ARG A 148 14.84 -22.71 -7.77
C ARG A 148 16.23 -23.30 -7.77
N ARG A 149 16.76 -23.62 -8.96
CA ARG A 149 18.12 -24.17 -9.14
C ARG A 149 19.21 -23.35 -8.43
N ASN A 150 18.98 -22.06 -8.19
CA ASN A 150 19.90 -21.14 -7.50
C ASN A 150 19.37 -20.67 -6.14
N GLY A 151 18.42 -21.40 -5.52
CA GLY A 151 17.73 -20.98 -4.30
C GLY A 151 16.63 -19.93 -4.55
N GLY A 152 15.68 -19.85 -3.62
CA GLY A 152 14.78 -18.70 -3.51
C GLY A 152 15.47 -17.53 -2.79
N ASP A 153 14.87 -16.35 -2.81
CA ASP A 153 15.36 -15.17 -2.12
C ASP A 153 14.71 -15.05 -0.73
N ALA A 154 15.30 -15.73 0.26
CA ALA A 154 14.77 -15.79 1.63
C ALA A 154 14.67 -14.42 2.29
N GLU A 155 15.58 -13.49 1.96
CA GLU A 155 15.59 -12.14 2.52
C GLU A 155 14.43 -11.27 1.96
N ILE A 156 14.09 -11.44 0.68
CA ILE A 156 12.91 -10.79 0.08
C ILE A 156 11.62 -11.45 0.59
N ALA A 157 11.61 -12.78 0.73
CA ALA A 157 10.47 -13.47 1.31
C ALA A 157 10.19 -12.98 2.74
N HIS A 158 11.22 -12.90 3.59
CA HIS A 158 11.09 -12.38 4.95
C HIS A 158 10.66 -10.92 4.97
N PHE A 159 11.22 -10.08 4.10
CA PHE A 159 10.78 -8.68 3.98
C PHE A 159 9.27 -8.59 3.75
N PHE A 160 8.71 -9.43 2.87
CA PHE A 160 7.27 -9.43 2.65
C PHE A 160 6.46 -10.13 3.75
N ASP A 161 7.01 -11.10 4.47
CA ASP A 161 6.35 -11.68 5.65
C ASP A 161 6.06 -10.59 6.70
N ASP A 162 7.04 -9.74 7.01
CA ASP A 162 6.88 -8.62 7.96
C ASP A 162 5.83 -7.59 7.49
N LYS A 163 5.80 -7.30 6.19
CA LYS A 163 4.83 -6.34 5.62
C LYS A 163 3.41 -6.91 5.55
N LEU A 164 3.28 -8.20 5.23
CA LEU A 164 2.00 -8.89 5.17
C LEU A 164 1.33 -9.01 6.52
N GLU A 165 2.09 -9.25 7.59
CA GLU A 165 1.57 -9.27 8.96
C GLU A 165 0.91 -7.93 9.31
N LYS A 166 1.63 -6.83 9.12
CA LYS A 166 1.11 -5.47 9.37
C LYS A 166 -0.10 -5.14 8.50
N GLU A 167 -0.05 -5.42 7.20
CA GLU A 167 -1.16 -5.11 6.29
C GLU A 167 -2.40 -5.97 6.58
N ALA A 168 -2.23 -7.18 7.12
CA ALA A 168 -3.35 -8.02 7.55
C ALA A 168 -4.08 -7.42 8.76
N GLU A 169 -3.34 -6.89 9.74
CA GLU A 169 -3.91 -6.17 10.88
C GLU A 169 -4.69 -4.93 10.43
N ILE A 170 -4.09 -4.12 9.55
CA ILE A 170 -4.72 -2.92 8.96
C ILE A 170 -5.99 -3.29 8.20
N THR A 171 -5.95 -4.33 7.37
CA THR A 171 -7.12 -4.81 6.60
C THR A 171 -8.25 -5.24 7.53
N ARG A 172 -7.92 -5.91 8.64
CA ARG A 172 -8.90 -6.36 9.64
C ARG A 172 -9.54 -5.17 10.36
N GLU A 173 -8.74 -4.20 10.75
CA GLU A 173 -9.20 -2.97 11.40
C GLU A 173 -10.13 -2.18 10.46
N LEU A 174 -9.70 -1.95 9.22
CA LEU A 174 -10.50 -1.29 8.18
C LEU A 174 -11.82 -2.00 7.91
N ALA A 175 -11.82 -3.33 7.87
CA ALA A 175 -13.05 -4.09 7.71
C ALA A 175 -14.02 -3.87 8.89
N GLY A 176 -13.50 -3.77 10.11
CA GLY A 176 -14.28 -3.40 11.29
C GLY A 176 -14.88 -2.01 11.17
N HIS A 177 -14.07 -1.02 10.77
CA HIS A 177 -14.51 0.36 10.57
C HIS A 177 -15.59 0.47 9.50
N VAL A 178 -15.44 -0.22 8.36
CA VAL A 178 -16.44 -0.24 7.28
C VAL A 178 -17.75 -0.85 7.77
N ASN A 179 -17.72 -2.00 8.43
CA ASN A 179 -18.94 -2.66 8.92
C ASN A 179 -19.67 -1.78 9.94
N ASN A 180 -18.95 -1.22 10.91
CA ASN A 180 -19.53 -0.32 11.91
C ASN A 180 -20.17 0.91 11.24
N LEU A 181 -19.48 1.51 10.27
CA LEU A 181 -19.98 2.71 9.60
C LEU A 181 -21.18 2.40 8.69
N GLU A 182 -21.23 1.24 8.04
CA GLU A 182 -22.39 0.81 7.25
C GLU A 182 -23.66 0.70 8.08
N GLU A 183 -23.55 0.24 9.33
CA GLU A 183 -24.67 0.17 10.28
C GLU A 183 -25.07 1.56 10.81
N MET A 184 -24.13 2.50 10.85
CA MET A 184 -24.32 3.83 11.45
C MET A 184 -24.63 4.94 10.44
N LYS A 185 -24.50 4.69 9.14
CA LYS A 185 -24.56 5.71 8.06
C LYS A 185 -25.86 6.51 8.00
N ASP A 186 -26.98 5.92 8.44
CA ASP A 186 -28.30 6.56 8.43
C ASP A 186 -28.58 7.40 9.69
N SER A 187 -27.70 7.33 10.70
CA SER A 187 -27.78 8.09 11.94
C SER A 187 -26.70 9.17 11.99
N GLY A 188 -27.09 10.43 11.78
CA GLY A 188 -26.15 11.56 11.84
C GLY A 188 -25.43 11.71 13.18
N ILE A 189 -26.05 11.26 14.28
CA ILE A 189 -25.42 11.23 15.61
C ILE A 189 -24.37 10.12 15.68
N ALA A 190 -24.71 8.90 15.22
CA ALA A 190 -23.78 7.78 15.23
C ALA A 190 -22.58 8.07 14.32
N LEU A 191 -22.80 8.69 13.16
CA LEU A 191 -21.73 9.14 12.25
C LEU A 191 -20.78 10.14 12.92
N LYS A 192 -21.32 11.11 13.68
CA LYS A 192 -20.50 12.08 14.43
C LYS A 192 -19.73 11.41 15.57
N MET A 193 -20.34 10.43 16.25
CA MET A 193 -19.66 9.65 17.29
C MET A 193 -18.53 8.81 16.70
N PHE A 194 -18.77 8.13 15.59
CA PHE A 194 -17.76 7.37 14.87
C PHE A 194 -16.57 8.25 14.48
N ASP A 195 -16.82 9.42 13.88
CA ASP A 195 -15.78 10.38 13.54
C ASP A 195 -14.97 10.85 14.76
N SER A 196 -15.55 10.85 15.96
CA SER A 196 -14.80 11.24 17.16
C SER A 196 -13.87 10.14 17.70
N HIS A 197 -14.04 8.89 17.26
CA HIS A 197 -13.34 7.72 17.80
C HIS A 197 -12.43 7.00 16.78
N ILE A 198 -12.60 7.28 15.49
CA ILE A 198 -11.72 6.74 14.43
C ILE A 198 -10.34 7.41 14.44
#